data_AF-A0A5M9TK95-F1
#
_entry.id   AF-A0A5M9TK95-F1
#
_cell.length_a   1.000
_cell.length_b   1.000
_cell.length_c   1.000
_cell.angle_alpha   90.00
_cell.angle_beta   90.00
_cell.angle_gamma   90.00
#
_symmetry.space_group_name_H-M   'P 1'
#
loop_
_entity.id
_entity.type
_entity.pdbx_description
1 polymer ?
#
loop_
_entity_poly.entity_id
_entity_poly.type
_entity_poly.pdbx_seq_one_letter_code
_entity_poly.pdbx_strand_id
1 'polypeptide(L)'
;MRKITAGYGDKQLLLNEPELIHPAIEEILRYNGPAEMSNIRWATEDVEYGDRHIRQGDMLFVSFSSANRDPQQFPEPDTFDITRKVNKHIAFGKGVHFCLGAPLARLEGEIAITALLRI
;
A
#
# COMPACT_ATOMS: atom_id res chain seq x y z
N MET A 1 0.16 7.77 20.79
CA MET A 1 1.55 7.32 20.54
C MET A 1 1.67 5.85 20.95
N ARG A 2 1.04 4.94 20.18
CA ARG A 2 1.21 3.47 20.36
C ARG A 2 2.38 3.04 19.48
N LYS A 3 3.28 2.28 20.08
CA LYS A 3 4.58 1.90 19.55
C LYS A 3 4.42 0.98 18.34
N ILE A 4 5.25 1.22 17.33
CA ILE A 4 5.54 0.30 16.24
C ILE A 4 6.15 -0.95 16.87
N THR A 5 5.33 -1.96 17.15
CA THR A 5 5.79 -3.32 17.35
C THR A 5 5.22 -4.12 16.21
N ALA A 6 5.95 -4.18 15.09
CA ALA A 6 6.07 -5.44 14.36
C ALA A 6 6.76 -6.40 15.35
N GLY A 7 5.96 -6.93 16.27
CA GLY A 7 6.44 -7.64 17.45
C GLY A 7 6.70 -9.09 17.09
N TYR A 8 7.43 -9.80 17.95
CA TYR A 8 7.56 -11.26 17.90
C TYR A 8 6.21 -12.00 17.69
N GLY A 9 5.08 -11.37 18.04
CA GLY A 9 3.72 -11.86 17.79
C GLY A 9 3.38 -12.07 16.31
N ASP A 10 3.74 -11.13 15.41
CA ASP A 10 3.42 -11.27 13.98
C ASP A 10 4.25 -12.39 13.34
N LYS A 11 5.52 -12.53 13.73
CA LYS A 11 6.37 -13.66 13.31
C LYS A 11 5.73 -14.98 13.73
N GLN A 12 5.31 -15.10 14.98
CA GLN A 12 4.70 -16.33 15.48
C GLN A 12 3.35 -16.62 14.80
N LEU A 13 2.56 -15.58 14.54
CA LEU A 13 1.30 -15.72 13.82
C LEU A 13 1.53 -16.23 12.40
N LEU A 14 2.49 -15.66 11.66
CA LEU A 14 2.84 -16.14 10.31
C LEU A 14 3.42 -17.57 10.30
N LEU A 15 4.11 -17.99 11.37
CA LEU A 15 4.57 -19.38 11.51
C LEU A 15 3.41 -20.36 11.74
N ASN A 16 2.40 -19.94 12.50
CA ASN A 16 1.24 -20.77 12.83
C ASN A 16 0.19 -20.78 11.70
N GLU A 17 0.06 -19.66 10.98
CA GLU A 17 -0.92 -19.40 9.92
C GLU A 17 -0.21 -18.86 8.65
N PRO A 18 0.51 -19.71 7.90
CA PRO A 18 1.28 -19.29 6.72
C PRO A 18 0.43 -18.67 5.60
N GLU A 19 -0.87 -18.92 5.57
CA GLU A 19 -1.81 -18.27 4.65
C GLU A 19 -1.89 -16.75 4.83
N LEU A 20 -1.46 -16.23 5.99
CA LEU A 20 -1.38 -14.79 6.26
C LEU A 20 -0.18 -14.11 5.60
N ILE A 21 0.74 -14.86 4.97
CA ILE A 21 1.91 -14.26 4.29
C ILE A 21 1.47 -13.31 3.18
N HIS A 22 0.51 -13.70 2.35
CA HIS A 22 0.01 -12.84 1.27
C HIS A 22 -0.71 -11.58 1.82
N PRO A 23 -1.68 -11.70 2.76
CA PRO A 23 -2.23 -10.54 3.47
C PRO A 23 -1.19 -9.62 4.11
N ALA A 24 -0.14 -10.19 4.72
CA ALA A 24 0.94 -9.43 5.33
C ALA A 24 1.71 -8.60 4.29
N ILE A 25 1.95 -9.14 3.10
CA ILE A 25 2.60 -8.40 1.99
C ILE A 25 1.74 -7.21 1.56
N GLU A 26 0.43 -7.41 1.37
CA GLU A 26 -0.46 -6.30 1.04
C GLU A 26 -0.50 -5.25 2.16
N GLU A 27 -0.46 -5.66 3.44
CA GLU A 27 -0.42 -4.72 4.56
C GLU A 27 0.91 -3.97 4.63
N ILE A 28 2.05 -4.62 4.35
CA ILE A 28 3.36 -3.96 4.24
C ILE A 28 3.33 -2.90 3.13
N LEU A 29 2.79 -3.24 1.96
CA LEU A 29 2.65 -2.32 0.82
C LEU A 29 1.76 -1.13 1.14
N ARG A 30 0.64 -1.36 1.83
CA ARG A 30 -0.25 -0.28 2.30
C ARG A 30 0.46 0.61 3.32
N TYR A 31 0.99 -0.01 4.37
CA TYR A 31 1.47 0.71 5.55
C TYR A 31 2.77 1.45 5.27
N ASN A 32 3.71 0.82 4.56
CA ASN A 32 5.02 1.40 4.27
C ASN A 32 5.60 0.83 2.95
N GLY A 33 4.83 0.93 1.87
CA GLY A 33 5.28 0.52 0.54
C GLY A 33 6.43 1.39 0.02
N PRO A 34 7.26 0.84 -0.90
CA PRO A 34 8.47 1.52 -1.37
C PRO A 34 8.20 2.76 -2.25
N ALA A 35 6.99 2.87 -2.81
CA ALA A 35 6.57 4.03 -3.61
C ALA A 35 5.61 4.90 -2.81
N GLU A 36 6.06 6.09 -2.43
CA GLU A 36 5.24 7.03 -1.64
C GLU A 36 4.32 7.91 -2.50
N MET A 37 4.66 8.10 -3.77
CA MET A 37 3.95 9.00 -4.69
C MET A 37 3.84 8.36 -6.08
N SER A 38 2.81 8.76 -6.82
CA SER A 38 2.65 8.38 -8.22
C SER A 38 3.64 9.10 -9.12
N ASN A 39 3.84 8.56 -10.32
CA ASN A 39 4.37 9.34 -11.42
C ASN A 39 3.50 10.59 -11.66
N ILE A 40 4.12 11.63 -12.20
CA ILE A 40 3.47 12.89 -12.55
C ILE A 40 2.35 12.66 -13.58
N ARG A 41 1.28 13.45 -13.46
CA ARG A 41 0.23 13.65 -14.46
C ARG A 41 0.17 15.13 -14.80
N TRP A 42 -0.30 15.42 -16.01
CA TRP A 42 -0.52 16.78 -16.49
C TRP A 42 -1.98 16.91 -16.88
N ALA A 43 -2.63 17.98 -16.43
CA ALA A 43 -3.99 18.28 -16.83
C ALA A 43 -4.03 18.62 -18.33
N THR A 44 -4.77 17.85 -19.12
CA THR A 44 -4.89 18.07 -20.58
C THR A 44 -5.90 19.15 -20.93
N GLU A 45 -6.79 19.47 -20.00
CA GLU A 45 -7.84 20.49 -20.04
C GLU A 45 -8.10 20.99 -18.61
N ASP A 46 -8.92 22.04 -18.48
CA ASP A 46 -9.40 22.51 -17.18
C ASP A 46 -10.32 21.46 -16.54
N VAL A 47 -10.09 21.12 -15.28
CA VAL A 47 -10.82 20.07 -14.54
C VAL A 47 -11.27 20.61 -13.18
N GLU A 48 -12.55 20.46 -12.88
CA GLU A 48 -13.10 20.68 -11.53
C GLU A 48 -13.02 19.38 -10.73
N TYR A 49 -12.33 19.40 -9.58
CA TYR A 49 -12.16 18.26 -8.69
C TYR A 49 -12.43 18.68 -7.24
N GLY A 50 -13.59 18.28 -6.71
CA GLY A 50 -14.04 18.72 -5.39
C GLY A 50 -14.23 20.24 -5.35
N ASP A 51 -13.49 20.91 -4.48
CA ASP A 51 -13.45 22.37 -4.35
C ASP A 51 -12.27 23.02 -5.11
N ARG A 52 -11.57 22.24 -5.96
CA ARG A 52 -10.38 22.68 -6.69
C ARG A 52 -10.64 22.77 -8.18
N HIS A 53 -10.29 23.92 -8.74
CA HIS A 53 -10.15 24.10 -10.19
C HIS A 53 -8.69 23.88 -10.58
N ILE A 54 -8.45 22.79 -11.32
CA ILE A 54 -7.15 22.40 -11.88
C ILE A 54 -7.10 22.93 -13.31
N ARG A 55 -6.10 23.72 -13.66
CA ARG A 55 -5.99 24.31 -15.00
C ARG A 55 -5.27 23.38 -15.95
N GLN A 56 -5.57 23.49 -17.24
CA GLN A 56 -4.78 22.88 -18.29
C GLN A 56 -3.29 23.19 -18.11
N GLY A 57 -2.45 22.16 -18.16
CA GLY A 57 -1.01 22.25 -17.96
C GLY A 57 -0.55 22.19 -16.51
N ASP A 58 -1.45 22.12 -15.53
CA ASP A 58 -1.06 21.90 -14.13
C ASP A 58 -0.44 20.51 -13.94
N MET A 59 0.61 20.46 -13.14
CA MET A 59 1.29 19.24 -12.73
C MET A 59 0.60 18.64 -11.50
N LEU A 60 0.28 17.35 -11.56
CA LEU A 60 -0.40 16.61 -10.51
C LEU A 60 0.39 15.35 -10.16
N PHE A 61 0.36 14.97 -8.89
CA PHE A 61 0.79 13.65 -8.44
C PHE A 61 -0.10 13.22 -7.27
N VAL A 62 -0.20 11.90 -7.06
CA VAL A 62 -0.98 11.32 -5.98
C VAL A 62 -0.01 10.82 -4.92
N SER A 63 -0.16 11.25 -3.67
CA SER A 63 0.55 10.62 -2.56
C SER A 63 -0.11 9.28 -2.23
N PHE A 64 0.57 8.18 -2.58
CA PHE A 64 0.16 6.84 -2.20
C PHE A 64 0.20 6.66 -0.68
N SER A 65 1.23 7.20 -0.02
CA SER A 65 1.35 7.14 1.44
C SER A 65 0.17 7.81 2.13
N SER A 66 -0.30 8.96 1.63
CA SER A 66 -1.51 9.61 2.17
C SER A 66 -2.76 8.80 1.89
N ALA A 67 -2.96 8.33 0.65
CA ALA A 67 -4.16 7.59 0.26
C ALA A 67 -4.27 6.24 1.00
N ASN A 68 -3.15 5.55 1.21
CA ASN A 68 -3.09 4.28 1.94
C ASN A 68 -3.30 4.44 3.46
N ARG A 69 -3.36 5.69 3.95
CA ARG A 69 -3.70 6.05 5.33
C ARG A 69 -5.04 6.79 5.45
N ASP A 70 -5.83 6.85 4.39
CA ASP A 70 -7.13 7.51 4.41
C ASP A 70 -8.10 6.79 5.38
N PRO A 71 -8.57 7.44 6.47
CA PRO A 71 -9.46 6.82 7.44
C PRO A 71 -10.85 6.47 6.87
N GLN A 72 -11.25 7.07 5.74
CA GLN A 72 -12.49 6.70 5.06
C GLN A 72 -12.40 5.31 4.40
N GLN A 73 -11.19 4.89 4.03
CA GLN A 73 -10.93 3.61 3.36
C GLN A 73 -10.34 2.56 4.33
N PHE A 74 -9.57 3.00 5.33
CA PHE A 74 -8.86 2.13 6.27
C PHE A 74 -9.16 2.54 7.72
N PRO A 75 -10.00 1.78 8.45
CA PRO A 75 -10.13 1.95 9.89
C PRO A 75 -8.78 1.72 10.58
N GLU A 76 -8.47 2.54 11.59
CA GLU A 76 -7.18 2.56 12.28
C GLU A 76 -6.00 2.56 11.28
N PRO A 77 -5.88 3.59 10.41
CA PRO A 77 -4.98 3.55 9.26
C PRO A 77 -3.49 3.49 9.64
N ASP A 78 -3.16 4.02 10.82
CA ASP A 78 -1.81 4.02 11.39
C ASP A 78 -1.48 2.77 12.22
N THR A 79 -2.38 1.79 12.24
CA THR A 79 -2.11 0.46 12.79
C THR A 79 -1.69 -0.47 11.67
N PHE A 80 -0.51 -1.10 11.85
CA PHE A 80 -0.07 -2.22 11.02
C PHE A 80 -0.78 -3.49 11.50
N ASP A 81 -1.57 -4.09 10.62
CA ASP A 81 -2.37 -5.28 10.92
C ASP A 81 -2.36 -6.27 9.75
N ILE A 82 -1.56 -7.34 9.87
CA ILE A 82 -1.43 -8.38 8.83
C ILE A 82 -2.71 -9.20 8.63
N THR A 83 -3.70 -9.07 9.54
CA THR A 83 -4.99 -9.78 9.45
C THR A 83 -6.08 -8.95 8.78
N ARG A 84 -5.74 -7.74 8.30
CA ARG A 84 -6.69 -6.82 7.65
C ARG A 84 -7.33 -7.47 6.41
N LYS A 85 -8.64 -7.76 6.51
CA LYS A 85 -9.40 -8.46 5.45
C LYS A 85 -9.63 -7.65 4.17
N VAL A 86 -9.79 -6.33 4.29
CA VAL A 86 -10.01 -5.43 3.14
C VAL A 86 -8.80 -4.53 3.00
N ASN A 87 -7.99 -4.80 1.96
CA ASN A 87 -6.78 -4.04 1.70
C ASN A 87 -6.74 -3.56 0.25
N LYS A 88 -7.51 -2.51 -0.05
CA LYS A 88 -7.59 -1.89 -1.38
C LYS A 88 -6.57 -0.76 -1.52
N HIS A 89 -5.32 -1.01 -1.11
CA HIS A 89 -4.26 -0.02 -1.19
C HIS A 89 -3.92 0.33 -2.65
N ILE A 90 -3.28 1.47 -2.85
CA ILE A 90 -2.82 1.94 -4.16
C ILE A 90 -1.29 2.04 -4.26
N ALA A 91 -0.55 1.28 -3.45
CA ALA A 91 0.92 1.22 -3.48
C ALA A 91 1.51 0.89 -4.87
N PHE A 92 0.75 0.19 -5.72
CA PHE A 92 1.11 -0.11 -7.12
C PHE A 92 0.49 0.85 -8.14
N GLY A 93 -0.09 1.97 -7.69
CA GLY A 93 -0.91 2.86 -8.51
C GLY A 93 -2.24 2.22 -8.92
N LYS A 94 -2.90 2.84 -9.90
CA LYS A 94 -4.20 2.40 -10.45
C LYS A 94 -4.35 2.88 -11.90
N GLY A 95 -5.20 2.20 -12.66
CA GLY A 95 -5.55 2.56 -14.04
C GLY A 95 -4.54 2.07 -15.07
N VAL A 96 -4.45 2.76 -16.20
CA VAL A 96 -3.60 2.36 -17.35
C VAL A 96 -2.10 2.33 -17.04
N HIS A 97 -1.67 2.97 -15.95
CA HIS A 97 -0.29 2.96 -15.46
C HIS A 97 -0.13 2.13 -14.18
N PHE A 98 -1.04 1.18 -13.92
CA PHE A 98 -0.87 0.23 -12.83
C PHE A 98 0.47 -0.51 -12.97
N CYS A 99 1.16 -0.73 -11.85
CA CYS A 99 2.49 -1.31 -11.83
C CYS A 99 2.51 -2.68 -12.53
N LEU A 100 3.21 -2.74 -13.66
CA LEU A 100 3.41 -3.97 -14.42
C LEU A 100 4.13 -5.05 -13.59
N GLY A 101 5.01 -4.63 -12.66
CA GLY A 101 5.75 -5.50 -11.77
C GLY A 101 4.98 -5.99 -10.54
N ALA A 102 3.73 -5.56 -10.33
CA ALA A 102 2.99 -5.90 -9.12
C ALA A 102 2.85 -7.43 -8.86
N PRO A 103 2.60 -8.29 -9.88
CA PRO A 103 2.58 -9.73 -9.65
C PRO A 103 3.94 -10.31 -9.25
N LEU A 104 5.03 -9.82 -9.86
CA LEU A 104 6.38 -10.28 -9.55
C LEU A 104 6.80 -9.85 -8.15
N ALA A 105 6.59 -8.58 -7.80
CA ALA A 105 6.92 -8.06 -6.47
C ALA A 105 6.20 -8.82 -5.34
N ARG A 106 4.93 -9.23 -5.56
CA ARG A 106 4.19 -10.08 -4.61
C ARG A 106 4.82 -11.46 -4.48
N LEU A 107 5.11 -12.12 -5.61
CA LEU A 107 5.76 -13.43 -5.61
C LEU A 107 7.13 -13.39 -4.90
N GLU A 108 7.94 -12.38 -5.20
CA GLU A 108 9.24 -12.17 -4.56
C GLU A 108 9.08 -11.94 -3.05
N GLY A 109 8.10 -11.12 -2.63
CA GLY A 109 7.77 -10.90 -1.24
C GLY A 109 7.35 -12.20 -0.52
N GLU A 110 6.50 -13.02 -1.15
CA GLU A 110 6.05 -14.30 -0.59
C GLU A 110 7.24 -15.26 -0.38
N ILE A 111 8.11 -15.37 -1.38
CA ILE A 111 9.32 -16.20 -1.30
C ILE A 111 10.24 -15.68 -0.20
N ALA A 112 10.50 -14.37 -0.17
CA ALA A 112 11.43 -13.75 0.77
C ALA A 112 10.95 -13.90 2.23
N ILE A 113 9.68 -13.58 2.52
CA ILE A 113 9.11 -13.72 3.86
C ILE A 113 9.07 -15.19 4.28
N THR A 114 8.63 -16.10 3.40
CA THR A 114 8.63 -17.55 3.70
C THR A 114 10.03 -18.06 4.02
N ALA A 115 11.04 -17.63 3.27
CA ALA A 115 12.43 -18.01 3.52
C ALA A 115 12.93 -17.44 4.86
N LEU A 116 12.64 -16.17 5.14
CA LEU A 116 13.04 -15.50 6.39
C LEU A 116 12.45 -16.16 7.63
N LEU A 117 11.20 -16.65 7.57
CA LEU A 117 10.54 -17.32 8.69
C LEU A 117 11.18 -18.66 9.07
N ARG A 118 11.97 -19.27 8.17
CA ARG A 118 12.67 -20.55 8.41
C ARG A 118 14.05 -20.37 9.06
N ILE A 119 14.48 -19.12 9.28
CA ILE A 119 15.71 -18.74 9.97
C ILE A 119 15.39 -18.40 11.43
#